data_AF-A0A7D9K254-F1
#
_entry.id   AF-A0A7D9K254-F1
#
_cell.length_a   1.000
_cell.length_b   1.000
_cell.length_c   1.000
_cell.angle_alpha   90.00
_cell.angle_beta   90.00
_cell.angle_gamma   90.00
#
_symmetry.space_group_name_H-M   'P 1'
#
loop_
_entity.id
_entity.type
_entity.pdbx_description
1 polymer ?
#
loop_
_entity_poly.entity_id
_entity_poly.type
_entity_poly.pdbx_seq_one_letter_code
_entity_poly.pdbx_strand_id
1 'polypeptide(L)'
;MDIRSKVLTSSAFGDERGLLGMVFHPKYRENGRLFVYYITKKVGNKKKTDPKEWWLGTSVAVLSEWRVSGADLNRVDQHSEKVLMSIEQPKGNHNGGQLLFGKDKYLYVFPGDGGAAGDPFGKFGNALNKSTLLGKVLRVDVDKAKPYSIPPDNPFVNESQTLPEIYAYGLRNPWRCSVDRGERGSGYGKGRIFCGDVGQNSFEEIDIIVKGGNYGWRGREGFKCYDRKICRTSLLANEVFPIHAYSHKIGQSVVGGYVYRGCKYPKMRGLYFFADTMNGRMFTLKENKRTKKWQSKEVCMGDSSYCNGPGISGDYATMILSFGEDESGELYFASTAFTDNEARKGAVYQLFDPERRTDPSQCTFTVKEPVRPVCSNRKASGICDIYRRLGFCKKSYVKYMTRNCKLACGLCS
;
A
#
# COMPACT_ATOMS: atom_id res chain seq x y z
N MET A 1 6.92 -15.45 -5.38
CA MET A 1 7.46 -14.42 -6.29
C MET A 1 8.81 -14.00 -5.75
N ASP A 2 9.85 -13.90 -6.57
CA ASP A 2 11.18 -13.45 -6.16
C ASP A 2 11.62 -12.35 -7.13
N ILE A 3 11.52 -11.11 -6.66
CA ILE A 3 11.85 -9.91 -7.42
C ILE A 3 13.07 -9.19 -6.84
N ARG A 4 13.86 -9.84 -5.97
CA ARG A 4 15.00 -9.21 -5.30
C ARG A 4 16.00 -8.58 -6.27
N SER A 5 16.22 -9.20 -7.42
CA SER A 5 17.12 -8.68 -8.47
C SER A 5 16.54 -7.50 -9.27
N LYS A 6 15.23 -7.23 -9.14
CA LYS A 6 14.54 -6.14 -9.82
C LYS A 6 14.36 -4.91 -8.92
N VAL A 7 14.26 -5.12 -7.62
CA VAL A 7 13.93 -4.06 -6.66
C VAL A 7 15.19 -3.27 -6.27
N LEU A 8 15.06 -1.94 -6.25
CA LEU A 8 16.05 -1.06 -5.64
C LEU A 8 15.77 -0.91 -4.14
N THR A 9 16.82 -1.03 -3.34
CA THR A 9 16.80 -0.83 -1.89
C THR A 9 18.20 -0.46 -1.42
N SER A 10 18.31 0.19 -0.26
CA SER A 10 19.55 0.40 0.47
C SER A 10 19.26 0.54 1.96
N SER A 11 20.29 0.45 2.80
CA SER A 11 20.20 0.72 4.24
C SER A 11 20.21 2.22 4.60
N ALA A 12 20.14 3.11 3.60
CA ALA A 12 20.11 4.54 3.85
C ALA A 12 18.80 4.96 4.54
N PHE A 13 18.92 5.76 5.59
CA PHE A 13 17.76 6.31 6.28
C PHE A 13 16.90 7.16 5.34
N GLY A 14 15.58 6.92 5.35
CA GLY A 14 14.63 7.60 4.48
C GLY A 14 14.61 7.09 3.04
N ASP A 15 15.32 6.00 2.71
CA ASP A 15 15.10 5.29 1.46
C ASP A 15 13.74 4.59 1.53
N GLU A 16 12.83 4.91 0.62
CA GLU A 16 11.49 4.30 0.56
C GLU A 16 11.36 3.35 -0.62
N ARG A 17 12.45 3.08 -1.34
CA ARG A 17 12.42 2.18 -2.50
C ARG A 17 12.37 0.74 -2.03
N GLY A 18 11.59 -0.05 -2.75
CA GLY A 18 11.38 -1.44 -2.38
C GLY A 18 10.26 -2.10 -3.18
N LEU A 19 9.79 -3.23 -2.64
CA LEU A 19 8.45 -3.73 -2.89
C LEU A 19 7.49 -2.96 -1.98
N LEU A 20 6.55 -2.20 -2.54
CA LEU A 20 5.75 -1.24 -1.78
C LEU A 20 4.26 -1.58 -1.76
N GLY A 21 3.75 -2.19 -2.83
CA GLY A 21 2.34 -2.53 -2.95
C GLY A 21 2.11 -3.93 -3.46
N MET A 22 1.10 -4.59 -2.91
CA MET A 22 0.55 -5.83 -3.45
C MET A 22 -0.97 -5.88 -3.23
N VAL A 23 -1.72 -6.32 -4.24
CA VAL A 23 -3.15 -6.55 -4.11
C VAL A 23 -3.58 -7.75 -4.96
N PHE A 24 -4.50 -8.55 -4.44
CA PHE A 24 -5.15 -9.61 -5.21
C PHE A 24 -6.29 -9.05 -6.07
N HIS A 25 -6.46 -9.58 -7.27
CA HIS A 25 -7.64 -9.29 -8.08
C HIS A 25 -8.93 -9.66 -7.30
N PRO A 26 -10.05 -8.92 -7.43
CA PRO A 26 -11.31 -9.27 -6.74
C PRO A 26 -11.84 -10.67 -7.09
N LYS A 27 -11.41 -11.19 -8.25
CA LYS A 27 -11.67 -12.55 -8.73
C LYS A 27 -10.45 -13.48 -8.66
N TYR A 28 -9.52 -13.25 -7.71
CA TYR A 28 -8.29 -14.04 -7.58
C TYR A 28 -8.57 -15.55 -7.50
N ARG A 29 -9.64 -15.94 -6.80
CA ARG A 29 -10.04 -17.36 -6.71
C ARG A 29 -10.42 -17.98 -8.06
N GLU A 30 -10.78 -17.18 -9.06
CA GLU A 30 -11.14 -17.64 -10.40
C GLU A 30 -9.98 -17.51 -11.39
N ASN A 31 -9.21 -16.42 -11.28
CA ASN A 31 -8.23 -16.03 -12.31
C ASN A 31 -6.76 -16.06 -11.86
N GLY A 32 -6.50 -16.21 -10.56
CA GLY A 32 -5.16 -16.28 -9.99
C GLY A 32 -4.32 -15.00 -10.14
N ARG A 33 -4.93 -13.85 -10.49
CA ARG A 33 -4.23 -12.59 -10.79
C ARG A 33 -3.94 -11.79 -9.52
N LEU A 34 -2.71 -11.30 -9.40
CA LEU A 34 -2.30 -10.34 -8.38
C LEU A 34 -1.50 -9.20 -9.02
N PHE A 35 -1.41 -8.07 -8.34
CA PHE A 35 -0.74 -6.87 -8.83
C PHE A 35 0.29 -6.41 -7.82
N VAL A 36 1.43 -5.93 -8.31
CA VAL A 36 2.58 -5.57 -7.51
C VAL A 36 3.11 -4.21 -7.96
N TYR A 37 3.41 -3.34 -6.99
CA TYR A 37 4.05 -2.05 -7.20
C TYR A 37 5.41 -2.05 -6.51
N TYR A 38 6.47 -1.77 -7.28
CA TYR A 38 7.83 -1.79 -6.77
C TYR A 38 8.72 -0.78 -7.51
N ILE A 39 9.84 -0.40 -6.89
CA ILE A 39 10.82 0.53 -7.47
C ILE A 39 11.99 -0.23 -8.08
N THR A 40 12.36 0.10 -9.31
CA THR A 40 13.47 -0.52 -10.05
C THR A 40 14.35 0.51 -10.74
N LYS A 41 15.50 0.08 -11.26
CA LYS A 41 16.41 0.94 -12.02
C LYS A 41 15.80 1.30 -13.37
N LYS A 42 15.89 2.58 -13.74
CA LYS A 42 15.52 3.06 -15.08
C LYS A 42 16.40 2.39 -16.14
N VAL A 43 15.78 1.69 -17.10
CA VAL A 43 16.48 1.07 -18.23
C VAL A 43 17.20 2.14 -19.07
N GLY A 44 18.40 1.84 -19.56
CA GLY A 44 19.20 2.77 -20.36
C GLY A 44 20.05 3.77 -19.56
N ASN A 45 19.88 3.83 -18.23
CA ASN A 45 20.77 4.62 -17.39
C ASN A 45 22.12 3.90 -17.19
N LYS A 46 23.10 4.27 -18.02
CA LYS A 46 24.49 3.75 -17.98
C LYS A 46 25.32 4.34 -16.85
N LYS A 47 24.83 5.35 -16.11
CA LYS A 47 25.57 5.84 -14.95
C LYS A 47 25.69 4.71 -13.92
N LYS A 48 26.92 4.42 -13.50
CA LYS A 48 27.17 3.75 -12.23
C LYS A 48 26.61 4.70 -11.18
N THR A 49 25.48 4.34 -10.58
CA THR A 49 24.97 5.05 -9.41
C THR A 49 25.97 4.82 -8.31
N ASP A 50 26.67 5.87 -7.90
CA ASP A 50 27.41 5.87 -6.64
C ASP A 50 26.40 5.48 -5.53
N PRO A 51 26.70 4.52 -4.65
CA PRO A 51 25.86 4.25 -3.48
C PRO A 51 25.51 5.50 -2.67
N LYS A 52 26.34 6.56 -2.70
CA LYS A 52 26.06 7.87 -2.09
C LYS A 52 25.00 8.69 -2.82
N GLU A 53 24.70 8.36 -4.07
CA GLU A 53 23.68 8.99 -4.93
C GLU A 53 22.39 8.17 -5.01
N TRP A 54 22.15 7.27 -4.04
CA TRP A 54 20.98 6.40 -3.99
C TRP A 54 19.65 7.16 -4.17
N TRP A 55 19.59 8.42 -3.70
CA TRP A 55 18.40 9.27 -3.68
C TRP A 55 18.13 10.01 -5.01
N LEU A 56 19.01 9.90 -6.02
CA LEU A 56 18.88 10.63 -7.29
C LEU A 56 18.06 9.85 -8.34
N GLY A 57 17.28 10.60 -9.14
CA GLY A 57 16.27 10.20 -10.14
C GLY A 57 16.72 9.22 -11.22
N THR A 58 17.11 8.04 -10.78
CA THR A 58 17.62 6.92 -11.58
C THR A 58 16.67 5.72 -11.50
N SER A 59 15.51 5.91 -10.88
CA SER A 59 14.54 4.87 -10.58
C SER A 59 13.20 5.12 -11.24
N VAL A 60 12.45 4.04 -11.45
CA VAL A 60 11.08 4.04 -11.94
C VAL A 60 10.25 3.16 -11.02
N ALA A 61 9.02 3.58 -10.74
CA ALA A 61 8.03 2.72 -10.13
C ALA A 61 7.35 1.89 -11.21
N VAL A 62 7.17 0.61 -10.96
CA VAL A 62 6.54 -0.34 -11.88
C VAL A 62 5.32 -0.94 -11.22
N LEU A 63 4.17 -0.79 -11.87
CA LEU A 63 2.98 -1.58 -11.63
C LEU A 63 2.97 -2.77 -12.58
N SER A 64 2.86 -3.98 -12.03
CA SER A 64 2.86 -5.23 -12.79
C SER A 64 1.75 -6.16 -12.35
N GLU A 65 1.19 -6.91 -13.29
CA GLU A 65 0.31 -8.06 -13.05
C GLU A 65 1.15 -9.34 -13.01
N TRP A 66 0.80 -10.24 -12.10
CA TRP A 66 1.35 -11.59 -11.98
C TRP A 66 0.23 -12.62 -11.84
N ARG A 67 0.58 -13.90 -12.02
CA ARG A 67 -0.33 -15.02 -11.83
C ARG A 67 0.22 -16.06 -10.87
N VAL A 68 -0.65 -16.63 -10.04
CA VAL A 68 -0.35 -17.81 -9.23
C VAL A 68 0.02 -18.99 -10.14
N SER A 69 0.94 -19.83 -9.69
CA SER A 69 1.40 -21.00 -10.43
C SER A 69 0.33 -22.10 -10.42
N GLY A 70 0.06 -22.68 -11.58
CA GLY A 70 -0.77 -23.89 -11.67
C GLY A 70 -0.12 -25.13 -11.03
N ALA A 71 1.20 -25.10 -10.81
CA ALA A 71 1.94 -26.20 -10.18
C ALA A 71 1.83 -26.14 -8.64
N ASP A 72 1.86 -24.95 -8.05
CA ASP A 72 1.85 -24.72 -6.60
C ASP A 72 1.11 -23.41 -6.28
N LEU A 73 -0.03 -23.50 -5.60
CA LEU A 73 -0.87 -22.36 -5.24
C LEU A 73 -0.21 -21.45 -4.19
N ASN A 74 0.85 -21.90 -3.52
CA ASN A 74 1.67 -21.07 -2.63
C ASN A 74 2.79 -20.33 -3.37
N ARG A 75 2.82 -20.40 -4.71
CA ARG A 75 3.83 -19.75 -5.55
C ARG A 75 3.21 -18.94 -6.67
N VAL A 76 3.87 -17.85 -7.00
CA VAL A 76 3.63 -17.07 -8.22
C VAL A 76 4.49 -17.63 -9.34
N ASP A 77 3.95 -17.74 -10.55
CA ASP A 77 4.72 -18.07 -11.73
C ASP A 77 5.68 -16.91 -12.05
N GLN A 78 6.98 -17.14 -11.91
CA GLN A 78 8.02 -16.11 -12.09
C GLN A 78 8.08 -15.55 -13.53
N HIS A 79 7.47 -16.24 -14.50
CA HIS A 79 7.43 -15.84 -15.90
C HIS A 79 6.07 -15.27 -16.30
N SER A 80 5.19 -15.00 -15.34
CA SER A 80 3.84 -14.46 -15.60
C SER A 80 3.76 -12.95 -15.54
N GLU A 81 4.86 -12.27 -15.20
CA GLU A 81 4.89 -10.82 -15.06
C GLU A 81 4.48 -10.12 -16.35
N LYS A 82 3.51 -9.21 -16.22
CA LYS A 82 3.11 -8.27 -17.27
C LYS A 82 3.16 -6.87 -16.68
N VAL A 83 4.11 -6.05 -17.15
CA VAL A 83 4.17 -4.63 -16.78
C VAL A 83 2.93 -3.91 -17.32
N LEU A 84 2.26 -3.16 -16.46
CA LEU A 84 1.08 -2.38 -16.79
C LEU A 84 1.42 -0.90 -16.94
N MET A 85 2.19 -0.35 -16.01
CA MET A 85 2.51 1.07 -15.94
C MET A 85 3.91 1.26 -15.36
N SER A 86 4.62 2.27 -15.87
CA SER A 86 5.91 2.71 -15.36
C SER A 86 5.87 4.22 -15.08
N ILE A 87 6.28 4.64 -13.90
CA ILE A 87 6.25 6.04 -13.45
C ILE A 87 7.67 6.46 -13.10
N GLU A 88 8.18 7.52 -13.71
CA GLU A 88 9.51 8.04 -13.37
C GLU A 88 9.53 8.60 -11.95
N GLN A 89 10.56 8.23 -11.16
CA GLN A 89 10.74 8.68 -9.79
C GLN A 89 11.95 9.62 -9.73
N PRO A 90 11.75 10.94 -9.54
CA PRO A 90 12.83 11.91 -9.54
C PRO A 90 13.73 11.81 -8.30
N LYS A 91 13.25 11.20 -7.21
CA LYS A 91 14.01 10.88 -5.99
C LYS A 91 13.73 9.48 -5.46
N GLY A 92 14.54 9.04 -4.51
CA GLY A 92 14.42 7.75 -3.83
C GLY A 92 13.43 7.72 -2.65
N ASN A 93 12.64 8.78 -2.47
CA ASN A 93 11.62 8.89 -1.44
C ASN A 93 10.32 9.46 -2.01
N HIS A 94 9.26 9.45 -1.20
CA HIS A 94 7.87 9.70 -1.57
C HIS A 94 7.41 8.85 -2.75
N ASN A 95 7.69 7.55 -2.65
CA ASN A 95 7.37 6.61 -3.72
C ASN A 95 5.92 6.13 -3.68
N GLY A 96 5.24 6.31 -2.54
CA GLY A 96 3.90 5.79 -2.27
C GLY A 96 3.85 4.28 -2.51
N GLY A 97 2.82 3.83 -3.24
CA GLY A 97 2.78 2.47 -3.78
C GLY A 97 1.64 1.61 -3.24
N GLN A 98 0.73 2.17 -2.44
CA GLN A 98 -0.50 1.47 -2.09
C GLN A 98 -1.25 1.05 -3.36
N LEU A 99 -1.75 -0.19 -3.35
CA LEU A 99 -2.66 -0.72 -4.35
C LEU A 99 -3.95 -1.16 -3.67
N LEU A 100 -5.10 -0.91 -4.29
CA LEU A 100 -6.37 -1.46 -3.85
C LEU A 100 -7.36 -1.58 -5.01
N PHE A 101 -8.35 -2.45 -4.86
CA PHE A 101 -9.51 -2.45 -5.74
C PHE A 101 -10.66 -1.70 -5.07
N GLY A 102 -11.22 -0.73 -5.80
CA GLY A 102 -12.41 -0.01 -5.35
C GLY A 102 -13.65 -0.90 -5.34
N LYS A 103 -14.75 -0.39 -4.77
CA LYS A 103 -16.08 -1.04 -4.84
C LYS A 103 -16.55 -1.23 -6.29
N ASP A 104 -16.10 -0.35 -7.18
CA ASP A 104 -16.32 -0.36 -8.62
C ASP A 104 -15.45 -1.38 -9.38
N LYS A 105 -14.57 -2.11 -8.68
CA LYS A 105 -13.70 -3.17 -9.20
C LYS A 105 -12.56 -2.65 -10.09
N TYR A 106 -12.31 -1.35 -10.11
CA TYR A 106 -11.12 -0.79 -10.74
C TYR A 106 -9.91 -0.83 -9.81
N LEU A 107 -8.71 -0.89 -10.40
CA LEU A 107 -7.46 -0.85 -9.68
C LEU A 107 -7.08 0.61 -9.42
N TYR A 108 -6.84 0.94 -8.15
CA TYR A 108 -6.34 2.23 -7.73
C TYR A 108 -4.85 2.12 -7.36
N VAL A 109 -4.07 3.12 -7.78
CA VAL A 109 -2.62 3.20 -7.53
C VAL A 109 -2.30 4.56 -6.92
N PHE A 110 -1.49 4.57 -5.85
CA PHE A 110 -1.21 5.76 -5.04
C PHE A 110 0.30 6.10 -5.09
N PRO A 111 0.82 6.63 -6.19
CA PRO A 111 2.18 7.17 -6.23
C PRO A 111 2.29 8.49 -5.43
N GLY A 112 3.38 8.65 -4.69
CA GLY A 112 3.73 9.95 -4.09
C GLY A 112 4.24 10.97 -5.12
N ASP A 113 4.54 12.18 -4.65
CA ASP A 113 4.97 13.32 -5.47
C ASP A 113 6.36 13.13 -6.12
N GLY A 114 7.07 12.06 -5.75
CA GLY A 114 8.40 11.74 -6.28
C GLY A 114 9.56 12.33 -5.49
N GLY A 115 9.30 12.94 -4.33
CA GLY A 115 10.27 13.21 -3.29
C GLY A 115 10.81 14.64 -3.26
N ALA A 116 11.88 14.81 -2.48
CA ALA A 116 12.48 16.10 -2.11
C ALA A 116 11.54 17.04 -1.31
N ALA A 117 12.15 17.90 -0.49
CA ALA A 117 11.41 18.82 0.36
C ALA A 117 10.61 19.82 -0.49
N GLY A 118 9.31 19.90 -0.23
CA GLY A 118 8.42 20.86 -0.88
C GLY A 118 8.21 20.62 -2.38
N ASP A 119 8.25 19.38 -2.86
CA ASP A 119 7.90 18.98 -4.24
C ASP A 119 8.41 19.99 -5.29
N PRO A 120 9.75 20.15 -5.44
CA PRO A 120 10.36 21.26 -6.17
C PRO A 120 10.15 21.21 -7.70
N PHE A 121 9.36 20.26 -8.20
CA PHE A 121 9.29 19.95 -9.61
C PHE A 121 8.29 20.83 -10.35
N GLY A 122 8.78 21.56 -11.36
CA GLY A 122 7.95 22.47 -12.16
C GLY A 122 7.43 23.67 -11.37
N LYS A 123 6.39 24.32 -11.91
CA LYS A 123 5.86 25.60 -11.38
C LYS A 123 5.13 25.45 -10.05
N PHE A 124 4.39 24.35 -9.87
CA PHE A 124 3.47 24.13 -8.75
C PHE A 124 3.64 22.77 -8.07
N GLY A 125 4.72 22.05 -8.36
CA GLY A 125 4.95 20.69 -7.86
C GLY A 125 4.30 19.62 -8.74
N ASN A 126 4.84 18.40 -8.68
CA ASN A 126 4.25 17.22 -9.30
C ASN A 126 2.83 16.94 -8.79
N ALA A 127 2.55 17.14 -7.50
CA ALA A 127 1.26 16.79 -6.91
C ALA A 127 0.09 17.58 -7.51
N LEU A 128 0.27 18.89 -7.77
CA LEU A 128 -0.71 19.70 -8.51
C LEU A 128 -0.60 19.56 -10.03
N ASN A 129 0.49 19.00 -10.55
CA ASN A 129 0.69 18.80 -11.98
C ASN A 129 -0.10 17.61 -12.52
N LYS A 130 -1.17 17.88 -13.24
CA LYS A 130 -2.01 16.86 -13.89
C LYS A 130 -1.39 16.25 -15.15
N SER A 131 -0.28 16.80 -15.64
CA SER A 131 0.49 16.21 -16.75
C SER A 131 1.49 15.14 -16.29
N THR A 132 1.52 14.80 -15.00
CA THR A 132 2.34 13.71 -14.43
C THR A 132 1.48 12.76 -13.60
N LEU A 133 1.99 11.55 -13.38
CA LEU A 133 1.33 10.53 -12.55
C LEU A 133 1.70 10.63 -11.06
N LEU A 134 2.55 11.57 -10.65
CA LEU A 134 3.10 11.67 -9.29
C LEU A 134 2.21 12.53 -8.38
N GLY A 135 2.06 12.15 -7.11
CA GLY A 135 1.21 12.83 -6.13
C GLY A 135 -0.27 12.72 -6.48
N LYS A 136 -0.67 11.53 -6.95
CA LYS A 136 -2.00 11.24 -7.52
C LYS A 136 -2.63 10.02 -6.85
N VAL A 137 -3.94 9.91 -7.05
CA VAL A 137 -4.64 8.63 -7.04
C VAL A 137 -5.00 8.32 -8.48
N LEU A 138 -4.46 7.22 -9.01
CA LEU A 138 -4.74 6.73 -10.35
C LEU A 138 -5.83 5.67 -10.29
N ARG A 139 -6.68 5.56 -11.30
CA ARG A 139 -7.74 4.54 -11.41
C ARG A 139 -7.80 3.98 -12.82
N VAL A 140 -7.55 2.68 -12.95
CA VAL A 140 -7.45 1.97 -14.24
C VAL A 140 -8.29 0.69 -14.27
N ASP A 141 -8.76 0.33 -15.46
CA ASP A 141 -9.46 -0.92 -15.75
C ASP A 141 -8.49 -1.95 -16.30
N VAL A 142 -8.20 -2.98 -15.48
CA VAL A 142 -7.27 -4.07 -15.80
C VAL A 142 -7.95 -5.27 -16.45
N ASP A 143 -9.26 -5.22 -16.70
CA ASP A 143 -10.06 -6.35 -17.20
C ASP A 143 -10.42 -6.26 -18.69
N LYS A 144 -10.47 -5.05 -19.27
CA LYS A 144 -10.90 -4.88 -20.68
C LYS A 144 -9.75 -4.87 -21.70
N ALA A 145 -8.91 -3.82 -21.71
CA ALA A 145 -7.87 -3.64 -22.72
C ALA A 145 -6.46 -3.90 -22.15
N LYS A 146 -5.48 -4.18 -23.03
CA LYS A 146 -4.06 -4.34 -22.66
C LYS A 146 -3.27 -3.06 -23.04
N PRO A 147 -2.34 -2.59 -22.19
CA PRO A 147 -1.97 -3.14 -20.88
C PRO A 147 -3.08 -2.97 -19.83
N TYR A 148 -3.83 -1.86 -19.90
CA TYR A 148 -5.06 -1.54 -19.16
C TYR A 148 -5.92 -0.59 -20.03
N SER A 149 -7.13 -0.26 -19.58
CA SER A 149 -7.99 0.80 -20.15
C SER A 149 -8.32 1.88 -19.11
N ILE A 150 -8.75 3.05 -19.57
CA ILE A 150 -9.24 4.12 -18.72
C ILE A 150 -10.73 3.93 -18.45
N PRO A 151 -11.17 3.93 -17.17
CA PRO A 151 -12.60 4.00 -16.85
C PRO A 151 -13.24 5.23 -17.49
N PRO A 152 -14.35 5.08 -18.23
CA PRO A 152 -14.96 6.19 -18.98
C PRO A 152 -15.49 7.30 -18.07
N ASP A 153 -15.71 6.98 -16.78
CA ASP A 153 -16.13 7.91 -15.76
C ASP A 153 -14.95 8.51 -14.98
N ASN A 154 -13.69 8.36 -15.38
CA ASN A 154 -12.60 9.10 -14.72
C ASN A 154 -12.83 10.62 -14.87
N PRO A 155 -12.50 11.43 -13.84
CA PRO A 155 -12.92 12.84 -13.77
C PRO A 155 -12.26 13.74 -14.82
N PHE A 156 -11.13 13.33 -15.40
CA PHE A 156 -10.31 14.19 -16.25
C PHE A 156 -10.12 13.66 -17.68
N VAL A 157 -10.94 12.71 -18.12
CA VAL A 157 -10.79 12.06 -19.45
C VAL A 157 -10.86 13.03 -20.63
N ASN A 158 -11.55 14.16 -20.46
CA ASN A 158 -11.74 15.18 -21.50
C ASN A 158 -10.97 16.48 -21.18
N GLU A 159 -10.15 16.51 -20.13
CA GLU A 159 -9.36 17.69 -19.77
C GLU A 159 -8.04 17.70 -20.56
N SER A 160 -7.82 18.75 -21.35
CA SER A 160 -6.57 18.90 -22.11
C SER A 160 -5.35 18.95 -21.18
N GLN A 161 -4.22 18.41 -21.64
CA GLN A 161 -2.95 18.36 -20.90
C GLN A 161 -3.02 17.64 -19.55
N THR A 162 -4.06 16.84 -19.31
CA THR A 162 -4.23 16.02 -18.11
C THR A 162 -4.13 14.54 -18.46
N LEU A 163 -3.48 13.76 -17.60
CA LEU A 163 -3.43 12.30 -17.76
C LEU A 163 -4.78 11.67 -17.36
N PRO A 164 -5.40 10.87 -18.23
CA PRO A 164 -6.75 10.35 -18.02
C PRO A 164 -6.83 9.26 -16.93
N GLU A 165 -5.70 8.72 -16.48
CA GLU A 165 -5.60 7.81 -15.33
C GLU A 165 -5.97 8.47 -14.01
N ILE A 166 -5.86 9.80 -13.92
CA ILE A 166 -5.99 10.53 -12.66
C ILE A 166 -7.45 10.47 -12.16
N TYR A 167 -7.62 9.92 -10.96
CA TYR A 167 -8.87 9.93 -10.20
C TYR A 167 -8.90 11.07 -9.18
N ALA A 168 -7.77 11.36 -8.54
CA ALA A 168 -7.60 12.48 -7.62
C ALA A 168 -6.12 12.92 -7.62
N TYR A 169 -5.83 14.11 -7.09
CA TYR A 169 -4.49 14.71 -7.15
C TYR A 169 -4.19 15.59 -5.92
N GLY A 170 -2.96 16.06 -5.79
CA GLY A 170 -2.54 16.94 -4.71
C GLY A 170 -2.15 16.19 -3.43
N LEU A 171 -1.73 14.93 -3.52
CA LEU A 171 -1.16 14.17 -2.39
C LEU A 171 0.36 14.30 -2.36
N ARG A 172 0.95 14.20 -1.17
CA ARG A 172 2.41 14.27 -0.97
C ARG A 172 3.05 12.90 -1.01
N ASN A 173 2.86 12.11 0.04
CA ASN A 173 3.40 10.77 0.19
C ASN A 173 2.33 9.86 0.83
N PRO A 174 1.30 9.46 0.07
CA PRO A 174 0.26 8.56 0.55
C PRO A 174 0.87 7.21 0.92
N TRP A 175 0.71 6.81 2.19
CA TRP A 175 1.33 5.60 2.73
C TRP A 175 0.37 4.40 2.70
N ARG A 176 -0.43 4.16 3.75
CA ARG A 176 -1.51 3.16 3.73
C ARG A 176 -2.84 3.82 3.42
N CYS A 177 -3.44 3.39 2.31
CA CYS A 177 -4.84 3.62 2.01
C CYS A 177 -5.65 2.31 2.03
N SER A 178 -6.92 2.38 2.42
CA SER A 178 -7.82 1.22 2.46
C SER A 178 -9.26 1.56 2.09
N VAL A 179 -10.00 0.56 1.59
CA VAL A 179 -11.42 0.68 1.28
C VAL A 179 -12.25 0.20 2.47
N ASP A 180 -13.14 1.04 2.96
CA ASP A 180 -14.15 0.65 3.94
C ASP A 180 -15.14 -0.35 3.31
N ARG A 181 -15.14 -1.60 3.79
CA ARG A 181 -16.06 -2.66 3.33
C ARG A 181 -17.54 -2.35 3.65
N GLY A 182 -17.78 -1.41 4.56
CA GLY A 182 -19.09 -0.99 5.03
C GLY A 182 -19.58 -1.75 6.25
N GLU A 183 -20.49 -1.12 6.99
CA GLU A 183 -21.19 -1.74 8.13
C GLU A 183 -22.11 -2.87 7.64
N ARG A 184 -22.08 -4.02 8.32
CA ARG A 184 -22.98 -5.15 8.04
C ARG A 184 -24.43 -4.70 8.22
N GLY A 185 -25.31 -5.09 7.30
CA GLY A 185 -26.71 -4.67 7.28
C GLY A 185 -26.91 -3.32 6.59
N SER A 186 -26.46 -2.22 7.20
CA SER A 186 -26.73 -0.86 6.69
C SER A 186 -25.94 -0.49 5.43
N GLY A 187 -24.76 -1.11 5.21
CA GLY A 187 -23.82 -0.71 4.16
C GLY A 187 -23.13 0.64 4.43
N TYR A 188 -23.31 1.23 5.62
CA TYR A 188 -22.77 2.55 5.93
C TYR A 188 -21.24 2.58 5.77
N GLY A 189 -20.77 3.55 4.99
CA GLY A 189 -19.36 3.77 4.71
C GLY A 189 -18.76 2.93 3.58
N LYS A 190 -19.51 1.99 3.01
CA LYS A 190 -19.03 1.08 1.97
C LYS A 190 -18.45 1.83 0.76
N GLY A 191 -17.19 1.54 0.43
CA GLY A 191 -16.50 2.07 -0.74
C GLY A 191 -15.74 3.38 -0.49
N ARG A 192 -15.80 3.95 0.72
CA ARG A 192 -14.95 5.09 1.06
C ARG A 192 -13.49 4.64 1.12
N ILE A 193 -12.61 5.40 0.50
CA ILE A 193 -11.17 5.17 0.53
C ILE A 193 -10.58 6.09 1.59
N PHE A 194 -10.03 5.53 2.65
CA PHE A 194 -9.26 6.28 3.65
C PHE A 194 -7.79 6.23 3.27
N CYS A 195 -7.05 7.30 3.44
CA CYS A 195 -5.60 7.29 3.25
C CYS A 195 -4.88 8.13 4.30
N GLY A 196 -3.71 7.65 4.77
CA GLY A 196 -2.75 8.51 5.45
C GLY A 196 -1.81 9.15 4.42
N ASP A 197 -1.60 10.46 4.52
CA ASP A 197 -0.67 11.22 3.68
C ASP A 197 0.38 11.90 4.57
N VAL A 198 1.65 11.55 4.34
CA VAL A 198 2.76 12.00 5.20
C VAL A 198 3.12 13.45 4.89
N GLY A 199 3.19 14.26 5.94
CA GLY A 199 3.44 15.69 5.90
C GLY A 199 4.90 16.07 5.63
N GLN A 200 5.15 17.36 5.49
CA GLN A 200 6.48 17.90 5.23
C GLN A 200 7.23 18.26 6.52
N ASN A 201 6.66 19.15 7.32
CA ASN A 201 7.30 19.75 8.50
C ASN A 201 6.36 19.93 9.70
N SER A 202 5.04 20.01 9.48
CA SER A 202 4.11 20.55 10.47
C SER A 202 2.99 19.61 10.86
N PHE A 203 2.41 18.91 9.89
CA PHE A 203 1.20 18.11 10.08
C PHE A 203 1.22 16.82 9.30
N GLU A 204 0.76 15.78 9.95
CA GLU A 204 0.38 14.50 9.35
C GLU A 204 -1.14 14.44 9.15
N GLU A 205 -1.61 13.74 8.12
CA GLU A 205 -2.99 13.85 7.64
C GLU A 205 -3.67 12.50 7.37
N ILE A 206 -4.98 12.45 7.60
CA ILE A 206 -5.87 11.38 7.15
C ILE A 206 -6.95 11.98 6.24
N ASP A 207 -7.08 11.41 5.06
CA ASP A 207 -8.01 11.84 4.00
C ASP A 207 -9.07 10.79 3.69
N ILE A 208 -10.22 11.26 3.17
CA ILE A 208 -11.15 10.42 2.43
C ILE A 208 -11.03 10.76 0.95
N ILE A 209 -10.59 9.79 0.16
CA ILE A 209 -10.33 10.01 -1.26
C ILE A 209 -11.63 10.05 -2.06
N VAL A 210 -11.91 11.19 -2.68
CA VAL A 210 -13.06 11.44 -3.56
C VAL A 210 -12.64 11.67 -5.01
N LYS A 211 -13.57 11.37 -5.93
CA LYS A 211 -13.40 11.57 -7.37
C LYS A 211 -13.17 13.04 -7.70
N GLY A 212 -12.09 13.33 -8.42
CA GLY A 212 -11.69 14.69 -8.81
C GLY A 212 -11.11 15.52 -7.65
N GLY A 213 -10.92 14.92 -6.48
CA GLY A 213 -10.43 15.61 -5.29
C GLY A 213 -9.02 16.19 -5.48
N ASN A 214 -8.81 17.37 -4.91
CA ASN A 214 -7.55 18.08 -4.87
C ASN A 214 -7.11 18.19 -3.40
N TYR A 215 -6.12 17.41 -2.95
CA TYR A 215 -5.66 17.43 -1.55
C TYR A 215 -4.63 18.53 -1.28
N GLY A 216 -4.37 19.37 -2.27
CA GLY A 216 -3.75 20.67 -2.09
C GLY A 216 -2.23 20.69 -1.92
N TRP A 217 -1.55 19.55 -1.74
CA TRP A 217 -0.09 19.52 -1.75
C TRP A 217 0.44 19.98 -3.13
N ARG A 218 1.41 20.89 -3.23
CA ARG A 218 2.23 21.47 -2.16
C ARG A 218 1.79 22.84 -1.60
N GLY A 219 0.61 23.33 -1.92
CA GLY A 219 0.10 24.57 -1.34
C GLY A 219 -0.44 24.39 0.09
N ARG A 220 -1.06 23.25 0.39
CA ARG A 220 -1.62 22.88 1.71
C ARG A 220 -0.74 21.85 2.42
N GLU A 221 -0.64 21.97 3.75
CA GLU A 221 -0.16 20.93 4.67
C GLU A 221 -1.07 20.96 5.92
N GLY A 222 -1.89 19.94 6.08
CA GLY A 222 -2.97 19.84 7.04
C GLY A 222 -4.02 20.89 6.75
N PHE A 223 -4.41 21.60 7.80
CA PHE A 223 -5.27 22.78 7.68
C PHE A 223 -4.47 24.07 7.44
N LYS A 224 -3.16 23.99 7.19
CA LYS A 224 -2.28 25.14 7.05
C LYS A 224 -1.76 25.34 5.63
N CYS A 225 -1.46 26.60 5.37
CA CYS A 225 -0.82 27.06 4.15
C CYS A 225 0.68 26.75 4.23
N TYR A 226 1.18 25.87 3.37
CA TYR A 226 2.61 25.56 3.25
C TYR A 226 3.28 26.54 2.28
N ASP A 227 3.01 26.43 0.99
CA ASP A 227 3.49 27.38 -0.01
C ASP A 227 2.50 28.54 -0.15
N ARG A 228 2.82 29.67 0.49
CA ARG A 228 1.98 30.89 0.46
C ARG A 228 1.71 31.44 -0.94
N LYS A 229 2.58 31.15 -1.92
CA LYS A 229 2.40 31.59 -3.31
C LYS A 229 1.39 30.74 -4.06
N ILE A 230 1.21 29.47 -3.68
CA ILE A 230 0.28 28.53 -4.32
C ILE A 230 -1.05 28.48 -3.56
N CYS A 231 -0.99 28.43 -2.24
CA CYS A 231 -2.11 28.23 -1.34
C CYS A 231 -3.25 29.26 -1.47
N ARG A 232 -2.95 30.45 -1.98
CA ARG A 232 -3.93 31.54 -2.19
C ARG A 232 -4.32 31.71 -3.66
N THR A 233 -3.99 30.75 -4.51
CA THR A 233 -4.30 30.80 -5.95
C THR A 233 -5.54 29.97 -6.27
N SER A 234 -6.07 30.14 -7.48
CA SER A 234 -7.17 29.32 -7.99
C SER A 234 -6.84 27.83 -8.09
N LEU A 235 -5.55 27.44 -8.04
CA LEU A 235 -5.14 26.04 -8.03
C LEU A 235 -5.71 25.26 -6.84
N LEU A 236 -6.01 25.93 -5.72
CA LEU A 236 -6.59 25.32 -4.53
C LEU A 236 -8.04 25.71 -4.27
N ALA A 237 -8.73 26.32 -5.26
CA ALA A 237 -10.10 26.79 -5.08
C ALA A 237 -11.10 25.67 -4.74
N ASN A 238 -10.81 24.43 -5.14
CA ASN A 238 -11.64 23.24 -4.95
C ASN A 238 -10.96 22.18 -4.06
N GLU A 239 -10.05 22.60 -3.20
CA GLU A 239 -9.33 21.67 -2.34
C GLU A 239 -10.25 20.91 -1.38
N VAL A 240 -9.85 19.67 -1.08
CA VAL A 240 -10.49 18.80 -0.12
C VAL A 240 -9.59 18.76 1.10
N PHE A 241 -10.13 19.17 2.25
CA PHE A 241 -9.40 19.11 3.51
C PHE A 241 -9.38 17.69 4.09
N PRO A 242 -8.32 17.36 4.86
CA PRO A 242 -8.26 16.10 5.57
C PRO A 242 -9.38 15.98 6.59
N ILE A 243 -9.84 14.75 6.84
CA ILE A 243 -10.82 14.48 7.91
C ILE A 243 -10.18 14.57 9.29
N HIS A 244 -8.86 14.46 9.37
CA HIS A 244 -8.07 14.63 10.57
C HIS A 244 -6.64 15.02 10.21
N ALA A 245 -6.06 15.95 10.96
CA ALA A 245 -4.63 16.25 10.90
C ALA A 245 -4.08 16.43 12.32
N TYR A 246 -2.85 16.00 12.55
CA TYR A 246 -2.16 16.15 13.84
C TYR A 246 -0.76 16.71 13.66
N SER A 247 -0.30 17.48 14.65
CA SER A 247 0.98 18.20 14.55
C SER A 247 2.17 17.25 14.72
N HIS A 248 3.33 17.63 14.16
CA HIS A 248 4.63 16.96 14.39
C HIS A 248 5.07 16.90 15.87
N LYS A 249 4.40 17.64 16.76
CA LYS A 249 4.54 17.49 18.22
C LYS A 249 3.89 16.21 18.78
N ILE A 250 2.96 15.62 18.04
CA ILE A 250 2.19 14.42 18.41
C ILE A 250 2.79 13.17 17.74
N GLY A 251 3.17 13.26 16.47
CA GLY A 251 3.80 12.21 15.66
C GLY A 251 4.28 12.79 14.33
N GLN A 252 5.19 12.12 13.62
CA GLN A 252 5.96 12.70 12.51
C GLN A 252 5.87 11.92 11.19
N SER A 253 5.11 10.83 11.16
CA SER A 253 4.97 10.00 9.95
C SER A 253 3.73 9.11 10.09
N VAL A 254 2.61 9.56 9.54
CA VAL A 254 1.36 8.80 9.55
C VAL A 254 1.47 7.58 8.66
N VAL A 255 1.07 6.44 9.22
CA VAL A 255 1.00 5.18 8.47
C VAL A 255 -0.29 5.13 7.65
N GLY A 256 -1.40 5.69 8.16
CA GLY A 256 -2.76 5.36 7.70
C GLY A 256 -3.23 4.03 8.32
N GLY A 257 -4.30 3.41 7.79
CA GLY A 257 -4.78 2.13 8.31
C GLY A 257 -6.14 1.68 7.77
N TYR A 258 -7.01 1.14 8.64
CA TYR A 258 -8.25 0.46 8.26
C TYR A 258 -9.44 0.80 9.14
N VAL A 259 -10.63 0.82 8.52
CA VAL A 259 -11.88 0.74 9.27
C VAL A 259 -12.07 -0.70 9.73
N TYR A 260 -12.15 -0.95 11.04
CA TYR A 260 -12.37 -2.30 11.58
C TYR A 260 -13.79 -2.78 11.22
N ARG A 261 -13.85 -3.86 10.44
CA ARG A 261 -15.08 -4.55 10.01
C ARG A 261 -15.13 -6.03 10.44
N GLY A 262 -14.20 -6.42 11.31
CA GLY A 262 -14.12 -7.76 11.90
C GLY A 262 -15.32 -8.13 12.76
N CYS A 263 -15.44 -9.42 13.00
CA CYS A 263 -16.53 -9.99 13.78
C CYS A 263 -16.17 -10.11 15.25
N LYS A 264 -14.91 -10.36 15.59
CA LYS A 264 -14.51 -10.77 16.95
C LYS A 264 -14.68 -9.67 17.99
N TYR A 265 -14.43 -8.42 17.64
CA TYR A 265 -14.36 -7.31 18.60
C TYR A 265 -15.42 -6.24 18.32
N PRO A 266 -16.62 -6.33 18.92
CA PRO A 266 -17.75 -5.48 18.57
C PRO A 266 -17.53 -4.00 18.90
N LYS A 267 -16.74 -3.66 19.92
CA LYS A 267 -16.44 -2.25 20.29
C LYS A 267 -15.54 -1.55 19.28
N MET A 268 -14.76 -2.31 18.51
CA MET A 268 -13.88 -1.77 17.47
C MET A 268 -14.63 -1.45 16.17
N ARG A 269 -15.84 -1.99 15.96
CA ARG A 269 -16.59 -1.89 14.69
C ARG A 269 -16.84 -0.44 14.27
N GLY A 270 -16.39 -0.13 13.05
CA GLY A 270 -16.56 1.18 12.43
C GLY A 270 -15.56 2.24 12.89
N LEU A 271 -14.61 1.91 13.77
CA LEU A 271 -13.47 2.76 14.06
C LEU A 271 -12.42 2.61 12.96
N TYR A 272 -11.87 3.73 12.49
CA TYR A 272 -10.71 3.75 11.61
C TYR A 272 -9.44 3.80 12.45
N PHE A 273 -8.67 2.71 12.46
CA PHE A 273 -7.38 2.63 13.14
C PHE A 273 -6.27 3.16 12.24
N PHE A 274 -5.38 3.96 12.80
CA PHE A 274 -4.17 4.46 12.15
C PHE A 274 -3.06 4.65 13.18
N ALA A 275 -1.82 4.80 12.74
CA ALA A 275 -0.66 4.94 13.62
C ALA A 275 0.36 5.93 13.09
N ASP A 276 1.32 6.27 13.94
CA ASP A 276 2.51 7.03 13.59
C ASP A 276 3.76 6.15 13.69
N THR A 277 4.58 6.16 12.63
CA THR A 277 5.78 5.32 12.53
C THR A 277 6.84 5.72 13.55
N MET A 278 7.02 7.01 13.82
CA MET A 278 8.20 7.50 14.53
C MET A 278 8.14 7.28 16.05
N ASN A 279 6.94 7.16 16.60
CA ASN A 279 6.75 6.94 18.04
C ASN A 279 5.83 5.75 18.38
N GLY A 280 5.29 5.05 17.39
CA GLY A 280 4.48 3.85 17.60
C GLY A 280 3.11 4.10 18.21
N ARG A 281 2.66 5.36 18.27
CA ARG A 281 1.35 5.70 18.80
C ARG A 281 0.28 5.27 17.82
N MET A 282 -0.81 4.74 18.35
CA MET A 282 -1.97 4.32 17.58
C MET A 282 -3.18 5.14 17.97
N PHE A 283 -4.05 5.39 17.00
CA PHE A 283 -5.21 6.24 17.14
C PHE A 283 -6.42 5.61 16.45
N THR A 284 -7.60 6.07 16.84
CA THR A 284 -8.86 5.76 16.16
C THR A 284 -9.57 7.03 15.74
N LEU A 285 -10.17 7.01 14.55
CA LEU A 285 -11.18 7.99 14.14
C LEU A 285 -12.57 7.36 14.18
N LYS A 286 -13.52 8.11 14.74
CA LYS A 286 -14.95 7.77 14.72
C LYS A 286 -15.75 8.92 14.12
N GLU A 287 -16.55 8.60 13.12
CA GLU A 287 -17.47 9.57 12.51
C GLU A 287 -18.75 9.68 13.34
N ASN A 288 -19.18 10.91 13.62
CA ASN A 288 -20.54 11.17 14.02
C ASN A 288 -21.45 11.14 12.78
N LYS A 289 -22.27 10.09 12.64
CA LYS A 289 -23.10 9.87 11.44
C LYS A 289 -24.04 11.04 11.10
N ARG A 290 -24.47 11.84 12.10
CA ARG A 290 -25.36 12.99 11.94
C ARG A 290 -24.61 14.25 11.52
N THR A 291 -23.53 14.59 12.22
CA THR A 291 -22.80 15.86 11.98
C THR A 291 -21.69 15.73 10.95
N LYS A 292 -21.32 14.51 10.54
CA LYS A 292 -20.19 14.20 9.67
C LYS A 292 -18.83 14.64 10.20
N LYS A 293 -18.76 14.99 11.49
CA LYS A 293 -17.52 15.32 12.18
C LYS A 293 -16.80 14.06 12.63
N TRP A 294 -15.48 14.08 12.57
CA TRP A 294 -14.60 13.01 13.01
C TRP A 294 -14.00 13.33 14.37
N GLN A 295 -14.02 12.34 15.27
CA GLN A 295 -13.38 12.43 16.57
C GLN A 295 -12.20 11.47 16.61
N SER A 296 -11.03 11.99 16.95
CA SER A 296 -9.82 11.20 17.19
C SER A 296 -9.70 10.81 18.65
N LYS A 297 -9.20 9.60 18.90
CA LYS A 297 -8.81 9.11 20.23
C LYS A 297 -7.54 8.29 20.11
N GLU A 298 -6.60 8.53 21.00
CA GLU A 298 -5.43 7.66 21.14
C GLU A 298 -5.84 6.30 21.71
N VAL A 299 -5.22 5.25 21.19
CA VAL A 299 -5.38 3.87 21.64
C VAL A 299 -4.23 3.57 22.61
N CYS A 300 -4.57 3.26 23.86
CA CYS A 300 -3.61 2.66 24.76
C CYS A 300 -3.39 1.20 24.36
N MET A 301 -2.13 0.80 24.15
CA MET A 301 -1.74 -0.58 23.88
C MET A 301 -0.98 -1.14 25.08
N GLY A 302 -1.46 -2.24 25.65
CA GLY A 302 -0.93 -2.84 26.89
C GLY A 302 -2.06 -3.48 27.71
N ASP A 303 -1.71 -4.16 28.81
CA ASP A 303 -2.70 -4.56 29.81
C ASP A 303 -3.13 -3.39 30.73
N SER A 304 -4.04 -3.64 31.67
CA SER A 304 -4.57 -2.61 32.58
C SER A 304 -3.51 -1.98 33.49
N SER A 305 -2.39 -2.64 33.74
CA SER A 305 -1.25 -2.07 34.48
C SER A 305 -0.44 -1.08 33.63
N TYR A 306 -0.41 -1.29 32.32
CA TYR A 306 0.28 -0.42 31.35
C TYR A 306 -0.54 0.82 30.95
N CYS A 307 -1.87 0.75 31.02
CA CYS A 307 -2.75 1.87 30.67
C CYS A 307 -2.99 2.91 31.79
N ASN A 308 -2.24 2.83 32.90
CA ASN A 308 -2.36 3.75 34.04
C ASN A 308 -1.28 4.87 34.08
N GLY A 309 -0.54 5.10 33.00
CA GLY A 309 0.47 6.16 32.89
C GLY A 309 0.38 6.99 31.60
N PRO A 310 1.22 8.03 31.40
CA PRO A 310 1.15 8.94 30.26
C PRO A 310 1.70 8.37 28.93
N GLY A 311 1.79 7.05 28.78
CA GLY A 311 2.36 6.45 27.57
C GLY A 311 2.28 4.94 27.54
N ILE A 312 2.29 4.41 26.32
CA ILE A 312 2.26 2.99 25.98
C ILE A 312 3.56 2.32 26.45
N SER A 313 3.45 1.26 27.25
CA SER A 313 4.48 0.22 27.34
C SER A 313 3.82 -1.13 27.08
N GLY A 314 4.20 -1.77 26.00
CA GLY A 314 3.91 -3.15 25.67
C GLY A 314 5.10 -3.69 24.89
N ASP A 315 5.35 -4.99 24.94
CA ASP A 315 6.53 -5.63 24.33
C ASP A 315 6.44 -5.74 22.79
N TYR A 316 6.05 -4.67 22.11
CA TYR A 316 6.11 -4.58 20.66
C TYR A 316 7.17 -3.57 20.22
N ALA A 317 7.75 -3.82 19.04
CA ALA A 317 8.75 -2.92 18.49
C ALA A 317 8.07 -1.59 18.09
N THR A 318 8.64 -0.48 18.50
CA THR A 318 7.95 0.82 18.56
C THR A 318 7.67 1.45 17.19
N MET A 319 8.32 1.04 16.10
CA MET A 319 8.06 1.63 14.79
C MET A 319 7.02 0.82 14.02
N ILE A 320 5.76 1.29 14.00
CA ILE A 320 4.68 0.68 13.22
C ILE A 320 4.87 1.05 11.75
N LEU A 321 4.99 0.05 10.88
CA LEU A 321 5.29 0.25 9.45
C LEU A 321 4.03 0.22 8.58
N SER A 322 3.06 -0.61 8.94
CA SER A 322 1.88 -0.85 8.12
C SER A 322 0.79 -1.58 8.89
N PHE A 323 -0.41 -1.63 8.31
CA PHE A 323 -1.52 -2.44 8.79
C PHE A 323 -1.77 -3.67 7.90
N GLY A 324 -2.64 -4.56 8.33
CA GLY A 324 -3.13 -5.71 7.58
C GLY A 324 -4.56 -6.02 7.97
N GLU A 325 -5.29 -6.64 7.06
CA GLU A 325 -6.65 -7.14 7.31
C GLU A 325 -6.71 -8.57 6.79
N ASP A 326 -7.18 -9.51 7.62
CA ASP A 326 -7.42 -10.88 7.17
C ASP A 326 -8.76 -11.02 6.41
N GLU A 327 -9.06 -12.20 5.89
CA GLU A 327 -10.33 -12.44 5.19
C GLU A 327 -11.56 -12.26 6.11
N SER A 328 -11.39 -12.40 7.43
CA SER A 328 -12.44 -12.21 8.44
C SER A 328 -12.67 -10.75 8.83
N GLY A 329 -11.80 -9.83 8.38
CA GLY A 329 -11.86 -8.40 8.71
C GLY A 329 -11.17 -8.07 10.04
N GLU A 330 -10.41 -8.98 10.61
CA GLU A 330 -9.59 -8.72 11.79
C GLU A 330 -8.32 -7.98 11.36
N LEU A 331 -7.88 -7.04 12.20
CA LEU A 331 -6.79 -6.15 11.88
C LEU A 331 -5.48 -6.61 12.50
N TYR A 332 -4.42 -6.33 11.78
CA TYR A 332 -3.03 -6.60 12.14
C TYR A 332 -2.21 -5.35 11.90
N PHE A 333 -1.05 -5.27 12.55
CA PHE A 333 -0.04 -4.28 12.21
C PHE A 333 1.35 -4.92 12.18
N ALA A 334 2.21 -4.41 11.32
CA ALA A 334 3.61 -4.79 11.23
C ALA A 334 4.47 -3.73 11.93
N SER A 335 5.46 -4.15 12.71
CA SER A 335 6.40 -3.23 13.35
C SER A 335 7.83 -3.73 13.34
N THR A 336 8.76 -2.78 13.52
CA THR A 336 10.20 -2.99 13.59
C THR A 336 10.80 -2.13 14.71
N ALA A 337 12.00 -2.49 15.15
CA ALA A 337 12.76 -1.69 16.12
C ALA A 337 13.44 -0.48 15.45
N PHE A 338 13.77 -0.59 14.16
CA PHE A 338 14.38 0.47 13.37
C PHE A 338 13.94 0.35 11.91
N THR A 339 13.71 1.48 11.24
CA THR A 339 13.38 1.56 9.81
C THR A 339 14.63 1.43 8.96
N ASP A 340 14.86 0.24 8.43
CA ASP A 340 15.94 -0.08 7.48
C ASP A 340 15.41 -1.14 6.50
N ASN A 341 15.53 -0.88 5.19
CA ASN A 341 15.03 -1.77 4.15
C ASN A 341 15.86 -3.07 4.00
N GLU A 342 17.00 -3.17 4.68
CA GLU A 342 17.82 -4.38 4.76
C GLU A 342 17.62 -5.14 6.08
N ALA A 343 16.88 -4.57 7.04
CA ALA A 343 16.60 -5.21 8.32
C ALA A 343 15.81 -6.51 8.12
N ARG A 344 16.29 -7.59 8.74
CA ARG A 344 15.68 -8.93 8.67
C ARG A 344 14.81 -9.27 9.88
N LYS A 345 14.54 -8.29 10.73
CA LYS A 345 13.78 -8.45 11.97
C LYS A 345 12.58 -7.51 11.93
N GLY A 346 11.42 -8.06 12.22
CA GLY A 346 10.15 -7.37 12.32
C GLY A 346 9.11 -8.36 12.86
N ALA A 347 7.96 -7.84 13.27
CA ALA A 347 6.88 -8.65 13.82
C ALA A 347 5.54 -8.19 13.26
N VAL A 348 4.59 -9.13 13.23
CA VAL A 348 3.19 -8.88 12.88
C VAL A 348 2.35 -9.19 14.11
N TYR A 349 1.57 -8.21 14.55
CA TYR A 349 0.71 -8.31 15.72
C TYR A 349 -0.75 -8.27 15.29
N GLN A 350 -1.61 -9.03 15.96
CA GLN A 350 -3.05 -8.92 15.81
C GLN A 350 -3.58 -7.87 16.78
N LEU A 351 -4.44 -6.98 16.29
CA LEU A 351 -5.22 -6.09 17.16
C LEU A 351 -6.39 -6.88 17.77
N PHE A 352 -6.55 -6.76 19.09
CA PHE A 352 -7.66 -7.37 19.81
C PHE A 352 -8.15 -6.47 20.95
N ASP A 353 -9.45 -6.59 21.25
CA ASP A 353 -10.07 -5.97 22.42
C ASP A 353 -10.12 -7.00 23.56
N PRO A 354 -9.38 -6.80 24.67
CA PRO A 354 -9.33 -7.74 25.78
C PRO A 354 -10.62 -7.75 26.62
N GLU A 355 -11.42 -6.68 26.60
CA GLU A 355 -12.59 -6.56 27.45
C GLU A 355 -13.77 -7.39 26.94
N ARG A 356 -13.90 -7.51 25.61
CA ARG A 356 -15.07 -8.15 25.01
C ARG A 356 -14.78 -8.81 23.67
N ARG A 357 -15.02 -10.11 23.65
CA ARG A 357 -15.05 -10.93 22.44
C ARG A 357 -16.48 -11.38 22.15
N THR A 358 -16.90 -11.32 20.89
CA THR A 358 -18.12 -11.99 20.42
C THR A 358 -17.99 -13.49 20.63
N ASP A 359 -19.10 -14.19 20.88
CA ASP A 359 -19.13 -15.65 20.87
C ASP A 359 -18.47 -16.17 19.56
N PRO A 360 -17.41 -16.99 19.65
CA PRO A 360 -16.71 -17.52 18.48
C PRO A 360 -17.62 -18.22 17.47
N SER A 361 -18.72 -18.85 17.93
CA SER A 361 -19.71 -19.51 17.06
C SER A 361 -20.42 -18.53 16.11
N GLN A 362 -20.48 -17.24 16.44
CA GLN A 362 -21.08 -16.20 15.61
C GLN A 362 -20.10 -15.61 14.59
N CYS A 363 -18.82 -15.99 14.66
CA CYS A 363 -17.75 -15.48 13.81
C CYS A 363 -17.11 -16.61 12.98
N THR A 364 -17.93 -17.50 12.43
CA THR A 364 -17.48 -18.56 11.54
C THR A 364 -17.10 -17.99 10.18
N PHE A 365 -15.93 -18.36 9.69
CA PHE A 365 -15.45 -18.05 8.34
C PHE A 365 -14.99 -19.34 7.67
N THR A 366 -15.51 -19.60 6.46
CA THR A 366 -15.09 -20.76 5.66
C THR A 366 -14.09 -20.29 4.61
N VAL A 367 -12.84 -20.73 4.76
CA VAL A 367 -11.81 -20.55 3.73
C VAL A 367 -12.16 -21.42 2.54
N LYS A 368 -12.17 -20.82 1.33
CA LYS A 368 -12.33 -21.55 0.08
C LYS A 368 -11.03 -21.49 -0.70
N GLU A 369 -10.53 -22.65 -1.11
CA GLU A 369 -9.36 -22.75 -1.96
C GLU A 369 -9.59 -22.07 -3.32
N PRO A 370 -8.57 -21.41 -3.90
CA PRO A 370 -8.67 -20.86 -5.24
C PRO A 370 -8.69 -21.96 -6.30
N VAL A 371 -9.32 -21.69 -7.45
CA VAL A 371 -9.27 -22.57 -8.62
C VAL A 371 -7.83 -22.65 -9.11
N ARG A 372 -7.31 -23.87 -9.21
CA ARG A 372 -5.96 -24.10 -9.71
C ARG A 372 -5.88 -23.73 -11.20
N PRO A 373 -5.01 -22.78 -11.61
CA PRO A 373 -4.82 -22.49 -13.02
C PRO A 373 -4.33 -23.72 -13.78
N VAL A 374 -4.64 -23.80 -15.08
CA VAL A 374 -4.09 -24.84 -15.95
C VAL A 374 -2.57 -24.76 -15.90
N CYS A 375 -1.94 -25.85 -15.45
CA CYS A 375 -0.50 -25.96 -15.44
C CYS A 375 -0.03 -26.42 -16.82
N SER A 376 0.96 -25.74 -17.39
CA SER A 376 1.67 -26.20 -18.59
C SER A 376 3.15 -26.40 -18.29
N ASN A 377 3.69 -27.56 -18.69
CA ASN A 377 5.12 -27.84 -18.57
C ASN A 377 5.90 -26.84 -19.41
N ARG A 378 6.69 -25.97 -18.77
CA ARG A 378 7.61 -25.07 -19.48
C ARG A 378 8.96 -25.77 -19.69
N LYS A 379 9.70 -25.36 -20.73
CA LYS A 379 11.10 -25.79 -20.90
C LYS A 379 11.87 -25.42 -19.63
N ALA A 380 12.56 -26.41 -19.05
CA ALA A 380 13.34 -26.25 -17.84
C ALA A 380 14.27 -25.03 -17.96
N SER A 381 14.28 -24.16 -16.96
CA SER A 381 15.26 -23.07 -16.88
C SER A 381 16.66 -23.66 -16.65
N GLY A 382 17.73 -22.93 -16.97
CA GLY A 382 19.11 -23.41 -16.72
C GLY A 382 19.37 -23.79 -15.24
N ILE A 383 18.64 -23.20 -14.30
CA ILE A 383 18.63 -23.57 -12.88
C ILE A 383 18.12 -25.00 -12.64
N CYS A 384 17.13 -25.44 -13.41
CA CYS A 384 16.60 -26.80 -13.32
C CYS A 384 17.55 -27.84 -13.87
N ASP A 385 18.34 -27.47 -14.86
CA ASP A 385 19.42 -28.32 -15.38
C ASP A 385 20.52 -28.48 -14.33
N ILE A 386 20.85 -27.40 -13.59
CA ILE A 386 21.77 -27.45 -12.45
C ILE A 386 21.20 -28.36 -11.35
N TYR A 387 19.94 -28.19 -10.95
CA TYR A 387 19.33 -29.02 -9.91
C TYR A 387 19.26 -30.50 -10.29
N ARG A 388 18.99 -30.79 -11.56
CA ARG A 388 19.01 -32.14 -12.12
C ARG A 388 20.43 -32.73 -12.13
N ARG A 389 21.45 -31.95 -12.54
CA ARG A 389 22.87 -32.37 -12.53
C ARG A 389 23.39 -32.63 -11.12
N LEU A 390 23.01 -31.80 -10.14
CA LEU A 390 23.40 -31.94 -8.74
C LEU A 390 22.62 -33.05 -8.00
N GLY A 391 21.67 -33.70 -8.67
CA GLY A 391 20.92 -34.84 -8.14
C GLY A 391 19.80 -34.49 -7.18
N PHE A 392 19.41 -33.21 -7.04
CA PHE A 392 18.36 -32.77 -6.11
C PHE A 392 16.99 -33.38 -6.40
N CYS A 393 16.69 -33.69 -7.67
CA CYS A 393 15.45 -34.36 -8.05
C CYS A 393 15.51 -35.90 -7.95
N LYS A 394 16.67 -36.49 -7.64
CA LYS A 394 16.88 -37.95 -7.64
C LYS A 394 17.39 -38.51 -6.30
N LYS A 395 18.08 -37.72 -5.49
CA LYS A 395 18.64 -38.15 -4.20
C LYS A 395 17.55 -38.27 -3.13
N SER A 396 17.63 -39.34 -2.34
CA SER A 396 16.67 -39.79 -1.33
C SER A 396 16.74 -39.08 0.02
N TYR A 397 17.69 -38.16 0.23
CA TYR A 397 17.96 -37.60 1.56
C TYR A 397 16.86 -36.68 2.10
N VAL A 398 15.96 -36.17 1.24
CA VAL A 398 14.81 -35.36 1.68
C VAL A 398 13.60 -35.59 0.79
N LYS A 399 12.59 -36.35 1.26
CA LYS A 399 11.31 -36.59 0.54
C LYS A 399 10.68 -35.30 0.01
N TYR A 400 10.83 -34.19 0.74
CA TYR A 400 10.38 -32.86 0.31
C TYR A 400 11.04 -32.39 -0.98
N MET A 401 12.36 -32.57 -1.14
CA MET A 401 13.09 -32.11 -2.33
C MET A 401 12.69 -32.93 -3.55
N THR A 402 12.62 -34.26 -3.45
CA THR A 402 12.18 -35.12 -4.55
C THR A 402 10.77 -34.77 -5.03
N ARG A 403 9.85 -34.48 -4.10
CA ARG A 403 8.45 -34.12 -4.40
C ARG A 403 8.31 -32.72 -5.01
N ASN A 404 9.11 -31.76 -4.54
CA ASN A 404 8.98 -30.35 -4.94
C ASN A 404 9.96 -29.92 -6.05
N CYS A 405 10.92 -30.75 -6.45
CA CYS A 405 11.92 -30.39 -7.48
C CYS A 405 11.27 -30.06 -8.83
N LYS A 406 10.31 -30.90 -9.28
CA LYS A 406 9.56 -30.67 -10.52
C LYS A 406 8.73 -29.39 -10.46
N LEU A 407 8.04 -29.17 -9.34
CA LEU A 407 7.23 -27.98 -9.09
C LEU A 407 8.08 -26.70 -9.05
N ALA A 408 9.25 -26.76 -8.39
CA ALA A 408 10.23 -25.67 -8.38
C ALA A 408 10.78 -25.35 -9.77
N CYS A 409 10.69 -26.31 -10.69
CA CYS A 409 11.09 -26.19 -12.08
C CYS A 409 10.00 -25.75 -13.05
N GLY A 410 8.80 -25.41 -12.54
CA GLY A 410 7.67 -25.06 -13.41
C GLY A 410 7.18 -26.25 -14.23
N LEU A 411 7.48 -27.47 -13.81
CA LEU A 411 6.91 -28.69 -14.34
C LEU A 411 5.67 -29.05 -13.52
N CYS A 412 4.59 -29.30 -14.23
CA CYS A 412 3.36 -29.88 -13.72
C CYS A 412 3.67 -31.32 -13.32
N SER A 413 3.56 -31.61 -12.02
CA SER A 413 3.89 -32.90 -11.41
C SER A 413 3.06 -34.04 -11.97
#